data_AF-A0A8T7BTI6-F1
#
_entry.id   AF-A0A8T7BTI6-F1
#
_cell.length_a   1.000
_cell.length_b   1.000
_cell.length_c   1.000
_cell.angle_alpha   90.00
_cell.angle_beta   90.00
_cell.angle_gamma   90.00
#
_symmetry.space_group_name_H-M   'P 1'
#
loop_
_entity.id
_entity.type
_entity.pdbx_description
1 polymer ?
#
loop_
_entity_poly.entity_id
_entity_poly.type
_entity_poly.pdbx_seq_one_letter_code
_entity_poly.pdbx_strand_id
1 'polypeptide(L)'
;MSTNQSIRIRLKAFDHRLIDTSAREIVETAKRTGAHVKGPVPLPTKMERFTVLISPHVNKDARDQYELRTHKRLMDIVDPTDKTVDALMKLELPAGVDVQIKLN
;
A
#
# COMPACT_ATOMS: atom_id res chain seq x y z
N MET A 1 -11.05 -28.58 12.30
CA MET A 1 -10.62 -28.02 10.99
C MET A 1 -9.86 -26.76 11.29
N SER A 2 -8.57 -26.71 10.99
CA SER A 2 -7.71 -25.56 11.27
C SER A 2 -8.28 -24.32 10.60
N THR A 3 -8.63 -23.33 11.41
CA THR A 3 -8.93 -21.98 10.92
C THR A 3 -7.65 -21.49 10.25
N ASN A 4 -7.60 -21.48 8.91
CA ASN A 4 -6.49 -20.91 8.15
C ASN A 4 -6.44 -19.41 8.44
N GLN A 5 -5.74 -19.04 9.51
CA GLN A 5 -5.50 -17.66 9.89
C GLN A 5 -4.65 -17.04 8.79
N SER A 6 -5.18 -16.01 8.14
CA SER A 6 -4.50 -15.34 7.04
C SER A 6 -4.40 -13.86 7.35
N ILE A 7 -3.19 -13.31 7.23
CA ILE A 7 -2.95 -11.89 7.42
C ILE A 7 -3.01 -11.22 6.07
N ARG A 8 -3.92 -10.26 5.92
CA ARG A 8 -4.04 -9.42 4.73
C ARG A 8 -3.48 -8.04 5.01
N ILE A 9 -2.47 -7.64 4.24
CA ILE A 9 -1.83 -6.34 4.36
C ILE A 9 -2.20 -5.52 3.13
N ARG A 10 -2.77 -4.33 3.35
CA ARG A 10 -3.06 -3.34 2.31
C ARG A 10 -2.12 -2.17 2.49
N LEU A 11 -1.38 -1.85 1.44
CA LEU A 11 -0.55 -0.66 1.38
C LEU A 11 -1.25 0.39 0.51
N LYS A 12 -1.20 1.66 0.93
CA LYS A 12 -1.61 2.82 0.14
C LYS A 12 -0.54 3.90 0.20
N ALA A 13 -0.24 4.52 -0.94
CA ALA A 13 0.68 5.65 -0.98
C ALA A 13 0.36 6.56 -2.18
N PHE A 14 0.87 7.78 -2.14
CA PHE A 14 0.84 8.71 -3.26
C PHE A 14 2.02 8.52 -4.22
N ASP A 15 3.18 8.09 -3.71
CA ASP A 15 4.35 7.75 -4.53
C ASP A 15 4.40 6.23 -4.78
N HIS A 16 4.50 5.85 -6.05
CA HIS A 16 4.64 4.46 -6.47
C HIS A 16 6.01 3.85 -6.11
N ARG A 17 7.07 4.66 -6.02
CA ARG A 17 8.42 4.15 -5.72
C ARG A 17 8.52 3.69 -4.28
N LEU A 18 8.02 4.50 -3.36
CA LEU A 18 8.02 4.19 -1.93
C LEU A 18 7.22 2.93 -1.63
N ILE A 19 5.99 2.82 -2.16
CA ILE A 19 5.14 1.64 -1.92
C ILE A 19 5.73 0.35 -2.50
N ASP A 20 6.41 0.41 -3.64
CA ASP A 20 7.02 -0.77 -4.25
C ASP A 20 8.28 -1.21 -3.48
N THR A 21 9.08 -0.27 -2.95
CA THR A 21 10.21 -0.58 -2.06
C THR A 21 9.71 -1.20 -0.75
N SER A 22 8.75 -0.55 -0.08
CA SER A 22 8.16 -1.08 1.15
C SER A 22 7.50 -2.44 0.96
N ALA A 23 6.81 -2.65 -0.16
CA ALA A 23 6.21 -3.95 -0.44
C ALA A 23 7.25 -5.06 -0.58
N ARG A 24 8.42 -4.75 -1.17
CA ARG A 24 9.53 -5.72 -1.28
C ARG A 24 10.14 -6.03 0.08
N GLU A 25 10.36 -5.03 0.92
CA GLU A 25 10.92 -5.21 2.27
C GLU A 25 10.02 -6.07 3.16
N ILE A 26 8.70 -5.85 3.11
CA ILE A 26 7.73 -6.66 3.85
C ILE A 26 7.76 -8.12 3.35
N VAL A 27 7.79 -8.32 2.03
CA VAL A 27 7.85 -9.66 1.43
C VAL A 27 9.14 -10.38 1.79
N GLU A 28 10.28 -9.68 1.77
CA GLU A 28 11.57 -10.27 2.14
C GLU A 28 11.59 -10.66 3.61
N THR A 29 11.07 -9.81 4.48
CA THR A 29 10.99 -10.07 5.93
C THR A 29 10.11 -11.28 6.22
N ALA A 30 8.92 -11.36 5.61
CA ALA A 30 8.02 -12.50 5.77
C ALA A 30 8.59 -13.80 5.19
N LYS A 31 9.37 -13.74 4.10
CA LYS A 31 10.11 -14.90 3.59
C LYS A 31 11.22 -15.35 4.53
N ARG A 32 11.93 -14.41 5.16
CA ARG A 32 13.02 -14.70 6.11
C ARG A 32 12.52 -15.43 7.36
N THR A 33 11.30 -15.14 7.80
CA THR A 33 10.65 -15.82 8.94
C THR A 33 9.98 -17.14 8.56
N GLY A 34 10.01 -17.52 7.28
CA GLY A 34 9.48 -18.80 6.78
C GLY A 34 7.98 -18.83 6.50
N ALA A 35 7.30 -17.68 6.50
CA ALA A 35 5.88 -17.61 6.17
C ALA A 35 5.65 -17.64 4.65
N HIS A 36 4.54 -18.23 4.23
CA HIS A 36 4.20 -18.29 2.81
C HIS A 36 3.48 -17.01 2.37
N VAL A 37 4.13 -16.23 1.49
CA VAL A 37 3.61 -14.92 1.04
C VAL A 37 2.99 -15.04 -0.34
N LYS A 38 1.71 -14.67 -0.45
CA LYS A 38 1.10 -14.32 -1.75
C LYS A 38 1.57 -12.90 -2.07
N GLY A 39 2.41 -12.82 -3.11
CA GLY A 39 3.20 -11.65 -3.46
C GLY A 39 2.40 -10.36 -3.60
N PRO A 40 3.09 -9.21 -3.66
CA PRO A 40 2.45 -7.90 -3.67
C PRO A 40 1.67 -7.71 -4.97
N VAL A 41 0.35 -7.88 -4.90
CA VAL A 41 -0.56 -7.69 -6.02
C VAL A 41 -0.84 -6.21 -6.19
N PRO A 42 -0.50 -5.61 -7.35
CA PRO A 42 -0.87 -4.24 -7.65
C PRO A 42 -2.38 -4.14 -7.87
N LEU A 43 -3.06 -3.40 -7.00
CA LEU A 43 -4.45 -3.05 -7.22
C LEU A 43 -4.54 -1.82 -8.14
N PRO A 44 -5.64 -1.66 -8.89
CA PRO A 44 -5.87 -0.48 -9.72
C PRO A 44 -5.67 0.82 -8.93
N THR A 45 -4.94 1.74 -9.54
CA THR A 45 -4.67 3.06 -8.99
C THR A 45 -5.95 3.89 -9.03
N LYS A 46 -6.30 4.52 -7.91
CA LYS A 46 -7.39 5.50 -7.91
C LYS A 46 -6.81 6.82 -8.42
N MET A 47 -7.36 7.32 -9.52
CA MET A 47 -6.96 8.61 -10.12
C MET A 47 -8.12 9.58 -9.96
N GLU A 48 -7.93 10.64 -9.18
CA GLU A 48 -8.91 11.70 -8.98
C GLU A 48 -8.40 12.96 -9.66
N ARG A 49 -9.15 13.48 -10.65
CA ARG A 49 -8.76 14.65 -11.45
C ARG A 49 -9.54 15.87 -10.99
N PHE A 50 -8.84 16.97 -10.78
CA PHE A 50 -9.40 18.23 -10.32
C PHE A 50 -9.01 19.33 -11.29
N THR A 51 -10.02 20.07 -11.76
CA THR A 51 -9.80 21.26 -12.58
C THR A 51 -10.01 22.50 -11.74
N VAL A 52 -9.00 23.36 -11.63
CA VAL A 52 -9.07 24.60 -10.86
C VAL A 52 -8.85 25.79 -11.81
N LEU A 53 -9.56 26.89 -11.58
CA LEU A 53 -9.31 28.14 -12.29
C LEU A 53 -8.04 28.79 -11.74
N ILE A 54 -7.14 29.16 -12.65
CA ILE A 54 -5.88 29.82 -12.26
C ILE A 54 -6.17 31.28 -11.87
N SER A 55 -7.03 31.94 -12.63
CA SER A 55 -7.34 33.35 -12.43
C SER A 55 -8.50 33.51 -11.43
N PRO A 56 -8.39 34.43 -10.47
CA PRO A 56 -9.47 34.71 -9.53
C PRO A 56 -10.67 35.44 -10.19
N HIS A 57 -10.50 36.05 -11.38
CA HIS A 57 -11.56 36.79 -12.06
C HIS A 57 -11.46 36.71 -13.59
N VAL A 58 -12.62 36.68 -14.26
CA VAL A 58 -12.86 36.75 -15.73
C VAL A 58 -12.32 35.60 -16.59
N ASN A 59 -11.09 35.11 -16.37
CA ASN A 59 -10.47 34.16 -17.30
C ASN A 59 -10.93 32.71 -17.06
N LYS A 60 -11.97 32.26 -17.80
CA LYS A 60 -12.57 30.91 -17.67
C LYS A 60 -11.77 29.79 -18.36
N ASP A 61 -10.97 30.14 -19.36
CA ASP A 61 -10.20 29.17 -20.16
C ASP A 61 -8.83 28.86 -19.56
N ALA A 62 -8.33 29.74 -18.68
CA ALA A 62 -7.15 29.51 -17.88
C ALA A 62 -7.46 28.50 -16.75
N ARG A 63 -7.32 27.21 -17.05
CA ARG A 63 -7.58 26.10 -16.13
C ARG A 63 -6.33 25.25 -15.92
N ASP A 64 -6.02 24.97 -14.66
CA ASP A 64 -5.05 23.95 -14.29
C ASP A 64 -5.75 22.62 -14.05
N GLN A 65 -5.10 21.55 -14.50
CA GLN A 65 -5.54 20.17 -14.30
C GLN A 65 -4.57 19.49 -13.34
N TYR A 66 -5.04 19.21 -12.13
CA TYR A 66 -4.31 18.46 -11.14
C TYR A 66 -4.89 17.06 -11.03
N GLU A 67 -4.07 16.09 -10.60
CA GLU A 67 -4.56 14.76 -10.26
C GLU A 67 -3.92 14.25 -8.98
N LEU A 68 -4.73 13.53 -8.20
CA LEU A 68 -4.28 12.76 -7.06
C LEU A 68 -4.27 11.29 -7.47
N ARG A 69 -3.09 10.68 -7.42
CA ARG A 69 -2.92 9.24 -7.69
C ARG A 69 -2.71 8.52 -6.37
N THR A 70 -3.61 7.60 -6.03
CA THR A 70 -3.41 6.67 -4.90
C THR A 70 -3.05 5.30 -5.42
N HIS A 71 -1.80 4.91 -5.17
CA HIS A 71 -1.29 3.58 -5.46
C HIS A 71 -1.68 2.62 -4.34
N LYS A 72 -2.12 1.43 -4.72
CA LYS A 72 -2.60 0.40 -3.79
C LYS A 72 -1.87 -0.91 -4.07
N ARG A 73 -1.37 -1.56 -3.03
CA ARG A 73 -0.83 -2.93 -3.08
C ARG A 73 -1.54 -3.79 -2.06
N LEU A 74 -1.74 -5.05 -2.41
CA LEU A 74 -2.33 -6.06 -1.54
C LEU A 74 -1.35 -7.23 -1.43
N MET A 75 -1.13 -7.72 -0.23
CA MET A 75 -0.39 -8.96 0.00
C MET A 75 -1.08 -9.76 1.07
N ASP A 76 -1.07 -11.08 0.93
CA ASP A 76 -1.66 -12.00 1.89
C ASP A 76 -0.56 -12.96 2.38
N ILE A 77 -0.45 -13.13 3.70
CA ILE A 77 0.44 -14.10 4.33
C ILE A 77 -0.42 -15.29 4.74
N VAL A 78 -0.06 -16.45 4.21
CA VAL A 78 -0.66 -17.76 4.51
C VAL A 78 0.19 -18.41 5.59
N ASP A 79 -0.47 -18.97 6.60
CA ASP A 79 0.16 -19.65 7.75
C ASP A 79 1.17 -18.75 8.49
N PRO A 80 0.69 -17.72 9.21
CA PRO A 80 1.57 -16.83 9.96
C PRO A 80 2.20 -17.60 11.13
N THR A 81 3.53 -17.44 11.28
CA THR A 81 4.23 -17.85 12.51
C THR A 81 4.27 -16.66 13.48
N ASP A 82 4.32 -16.91 14.78
CA ASP A 82 4.39 -15.84 15.81
C ASP A 82 5.58 -14.89 15.55
N LYS A 83 6.72 -15.46 15.14
CA LYS A 83 7.92 -14.71 14.72
C LYS A 83 7.65 -13.76 13.55
N THR A 84 6.73 -14.12 12.65
CA THR A 84 6.35 -13.27 11.51
C THR A 84 5.49 -12.09 11.95
N VAL A 85 4.56 -12.30 12.89
CA VAL A 85 3.72 -11.23 13.43
C VAL A 85 4.57 -10.17 14.12
N ASP A 86 5.50 -10.59 14.97
CA ASP A 86 6.42 -9.70 15.68
C ASP A 86 7.34 -8.93 14.72
N ALA A 87 7.86 -9.62 13.70
CA ALA A 87 8.73 -9.00 12.70
C ALA A 87 8.01 -7.93 11.87
N LEU A 88 6.72 -8.14 11.56
CA LEU A 88 5.91 -7.17 10.81
C LEU A 88 5.56 -5.94 11.63
N MET A 89 5.28 -6.08 12.93
CA MET A 89 5.01 -4.94 13.81
C MET A 89 6.25 -4.11 14.10
N LYS A 90 7.43 -4.73 14.09
CA LYS A 90 8.71 -4.07 14.35
C LYS A 90 9.28 -3.35 13.11
N LEU A 91 8.73 -3.60 11.93
CA LEU A 91 9.27 -3.06 10.70
C LEU A 91 8.96 -1.56 10.58
N GLU A 92 10.01 -0.74 10.56
CA GLU A 92 9.88 0.70 10.32
C GLU A 92 9.67 0.95 8.84
N LEU A 93 8.46 1.41 8.49
CA LEU A 93 8.13 1.74 7.12
C LEU A 93 8.38 3.22 6.83
N PRO A 94 8.78 3.56 5.60
CA PRO A 94 9.05 4.94 5.21
C PRO A 94 7.82 5.83 5.38
N ALA A 95 8.06 7.07 5.82
CA ALA A 95 7.01 8.07 5.95
C ALA A 95 6.32 8.30 4.59
N GLY A 96 4.99 8.15 4.55
CA GLY A 96 4.19 8.33 3.33
C GLY A 96 3.55 7.05 2.78
N VAL A 97 3.79 5.89 3.41
CA VAL A 97 3.07 4.64 3.13
C VAL A 97 2.09 4.35 4.27
N ASP A 98 0.81 4.31 3.95
CA ASP A 98 -0.27 3.89 4.86
C ASP A 98 -0.43 2.37 4.79
N VAL A 99 -0.41 1.71 5.96
CA VAL A 99 -0.47 0.25 6.08
C VAL A 99 -1.66 -0.16 6.92
N GLN A 100 -2.49 -1.00 6.34
CA GLN A 100 -3.64 -1.60 7.02
C GLN A 100 -3.45 -3.11 7.09
N ILE A 101 -3.32 -3.64 8.30
CA ILE A 101 -3.22 -5.07 8.58
C ILE A 101 -4.60 -5.56 9.01
N LYS A 102 -5.09 -6.62 8.37
CA LYS A 102 -6.33 -7.31 8.73
C LYS A 102 -6.05 -8.78 8.97
N LEU A 103 -6.49 -9.30 10.11
CA LEU A 103 -6.50 -10.73 10.41
C LEU A 103 -7.84 -11.32 9.91
N ASN A 104 -7.80 -12.38 9.10
CA ASN A 104 -8.97 -13.17 8.70
C ASN A 104 -8.82 -14.62 9.17
#